data_AF-A0AAW2W3V0-F1
#
_entry.id   AF-A0AAW2W3V0-F1
#
_cell.length_a   1.000
_cell.length_b   1.000
_cell.length_c   1.000
_cell.angle_alpha   90.00
_cell.angle_beta   90.00
_cell.angle_gamma   90.00
#
_symmetry.space_group_name_H-M   'P 1'
#
loop_
_entity.id
_entity.type
_entity.pdbx_description
1 polymer ?
#
loop_
_entity_poly.entity_id
_entity_poly.type
_entity_poly.pdbx_seq_one_letter_code
_entity_poly.pdbx_strand_id
1 'polypeptide(L)'
;MATRLCRTQNITTVNGQFPGPTITACNGDKLVIKVTNRAAYNVTIHWHGIRQMRTPWADGPEYVTQCPIMPGGTYTYRFTIENQEGTLWWHAHSKWLRATVYGALVILPKRGSLYPFQKPQIDVPVVLGEWWDTDIADALRQAMLSGTGPNVSDAYTINGQPGDLYNCSSEGEMGSKNLRKMG
;
A
#
# COMPACT_ATOMS: atom_id res chain seq x y z
N MET A 1 14.20 0.59 -2.76
CA MET A 1 14.65 2.00 -2.72
C MET A 1 13.60 2.85 -3.40
N ALA A 2 13.32 4.02 -2.85
CA ALA A 2 12.52 5.06 -3.50
C ALA A 2 13.19 6.41 -3.28
N THR A 3 13.08 7.29 -4.28
CA THR A 3 13.63 8.64 -4.24
C THR A 3 12.50 9.65 -4.27
N ARG A 4 12.42 10.52 -3.27
CA ARG A 4 11.48 11.66 -3.17
C ARG A 4 12.21 12.80 -2.49
N LEU A 5 11.81 14.05 -2.78
CA LEU A 5 12.37 15.23 -2.11
C LEU A 5 13.92 15.26 -2.14
N CYS A 6 14.52 14.81 -3.25
CA CYS A 6 15.97 14.64 -3.43
C CYS A 6 16.67 13.60 -2.53
N ARG A 7 15.93 12.82 -1.73
CA ARG A 7 16.47 11.80 -0.84
C ARG A 7 16.10 10.40 -1.29
N THR A 8 17.08 9.51 -1.29
CA THR A 8 16.87 8.09 -1.58
C THR A 8 16.91 7.31 -0.29
N GLN A 9 15.86 6.55 -0.02
CA GLN A 9 15.76 5.70 1.16
C GLN A 9 15.29 4.29 0.82
N ASN A 10 15.64 3.36 1.71
CA ASN A 10 15.15 1.99 1.66
C ASN A 10 13.78 1.93 2.32
N ILE A 11 12.74 1.73 1.52
CA ILE A 11 11.38 1.52 2.01
C ILE A 11 10.96 0.07 1.83
N THR A 12 10.07 -0.39 2.69
CA THR A 12 9.38 -1.67 2.50
C THR A 12 8.32 -1.50 1.42
N THR A 13 8.29 -2.40 0.44
CA THR A 13 7.37 -2.35 -0.70
C THR A 13 6.78 -3.73 -0.95
N VAL A 14 5.70 -3.79 -1.73
CA VAL A 14 5.16 -5.05 -2.23
C VAL A 14 5.58 -5.21 -3.68
N ASN A 15 6.30 -6.30 -3.97
CA ASN A 15 6.83 -6.61 -5.31
C ASN A 15 7.64 -5.46 -5.95
N GLY A 16 8.35 -4.67 -5.12
CA GLY A 16 9.16 -3.54 -5.58
C GLY A 16 8.37 -2.30 -5.97
N GLN A 17 7.06 -2.25 -5.73
CA GLN A 17 6.17 -1.15 -6.12
C GLN A 17 5.76 -0.29 -4.91
N PHE A 18 5.71 1.02 -5.12
CA PHE A 18 5.21 2.00 -4.17
C PHE A 18 4.41 3.11 -4.90
N PRO A 19 3.10 3.25 -4.66
CA PRO A 19 2.23 2.32 -3.93
C PRO A 19 2.29 0.90 -4.49
N GLY A 20 1.88 -0.08 -3.70
CA GLY A 20 1.85 -1.48 -4.12
C GLY A 20 0.83 -1.77 -5.23
N PRO A 21 0.84 -2.98 -5.79
CA PRO A 21 -0.03 -3.34 -6.90
C PRO A 21 -1.51 -3.22 -6.54
N THR A 22 -2.30 -2.75 -7.50
CA THR A 22 -3.77 -2.78 -7.38
C THR A 22 -4.26 -4.22 -7.51
N ILE A 23 -5.13 -4.62 -6.58
CA ILE A 23 -5.83 -5.91 -6.66
C ILE A 23 -7.20 -5.64 -7.28
N THR A 24 -7.54 -6.34 -8.36
CA THR A 24 -8.85 -6.26 -8.99
C THR A 24 -9.55 -7.62 -8.90
N ALA A 25 -10.79 -7.62 -8.43
CA ALA A 25 -11.64 -8.81 -8.32
C ALA A 25 -13.10 -8.46 -8.64
N CYS A 26 -13.95 -9.45 -8.88
CA CYS A 26 -15.40 -9.27 -8.94
C CYS A 26 -16.06 -9.65 -7.62
N ASN A 27 -17.22 -9.08 -7.33
CA ASN A 27 -18.11 -9.58 -6.28
C ASN A 27 -18.39 -11.08 -6.48
N GLY A 28 -18.19 -11.88 -5.43
CA GLY A 28 -18.28 -13.35 -5.46
C GLY A 28 -16.97 -14.08 -5.75
N ASP A 29 -15.89 -13.39 -6.13
CA ASP A 29 -14.59 -14.05 -6.33
C ASP A 29 -13.97 -14.51 -5.00
N LYS A 30 -13.26 -15.64 -5.05
CA LYS A 30 -12.44 -16.16 -3.96
C LYS A 30 -11.00 -15.72 -4.15
N LEU A 31 -10.49 -14.92 -3.21
CA LEU A 31 -9.12 -14.43 -3.24
C LEU A 31 -8.22 -15.38 -2.45
N VAL A 32 -7.06 -15.68 -3.04
CA VAL A 32 -6.00 -16.48 -2.42
C VAL A 32 -4.69 -15.73 -2.60
N ILE A 33 -4.21 -15.08 -1.55
CA ILE A 33 -3.05 -14.18 -1.63
C ILE A 33 -1.96 -14.70 -0.71
N LYS A 34 -0.87 -15.19 -1.32
CA LYS A 34 0.31 -15.66 -0.60
C LYS A 34 1.26 -14.49 -0.38
N VAL A 35 1.45 -14.11 0.88
CA VAL A 35 2.39 -13.07 1.29
C VAL A 35 3.64 -13.74 1.83
N THR A 36 4.77 -13.50 1.20
CA THR A 36 6.10 -13.91 1.70
C THR A 36 6.83 -12.67 2.18
N ASN A 37 7.14 -12.62 3.48
CA ASN A 37 7.79 -11.48 4.08
C ASN A 37 9.29 -11.51 3.78
N ARG A 38 9.76 -10.58 2.93
CA ARG A 38 11.18 -10.36 2.64
C ARG A 38 11.73 -9.09 3.30
N ALA A 39 10.96 -8.45 4.16
CA ALA A 39 11.39 -7.28 4.93
C ALA A 39 12.18 -7.73 6.17
N ALA A 40 12.91 -6.78 6.78
CA ALA A 40 13.60 -6.99 8.04
C ALA A 40 12.67 -6.97 9.27
N TYR A 41 11.40 -6.59 9.07
CA TYR A 41 10.41 -6.41 10.13
C TYR A 41 9.31 -7.46 10.06
N ASN A 42 8.64 -7.68 11.18
CA ASN A 42 7.36 -8.39 11.24
C ASN A 42 6.28 -7.65 10.44
N VAL A 43 5.47 -8.39 9.69
CA VAL A 43 4.41 -7.81 8.83
C VAL A 43 3.14 -8.65 8.87
N THR A 44 2.00 -7.99 8.84
CA THR A 44 0.70 -8.52 8.47
C THR A 44 0.07 -7.61 7.42
N ILE A 45 -0.82 -8.16 6.58
CA ILE A 45 -1.58 -7.38 5.59
C ILE A 45 -3.06 -7.43 5.95
N HIS A 46 -3.72 -6.28 5.94
CA HIS A 46 -5.15 -6.12 6.11
C HIS A 46 -5.82 -5.69 4.81
N TRP A 47 -7.02 -6.23 4.58
CA TRP A 47 -7.85 -6.00 3.40
C TRP A 47 -8.95 -5.00 3.78
N HIS A 48 -8.58 -3.73 3.88
CA HIS A 48 -9.43 -2.69 4.46
C HIS A 48 -10.80 -2.60 3.80
N GLY A 49 -11.83 -2.78 4.61
CA GLY A 49 -13.24 -2.76 4.19
C GLY A 49 -13.78 -4.09 3.69
N ILE A 50 -12.96 -5.13 3.49
CA ILE A 50 -13.47 -6.49 3.26
C ILE A 50 -14.09 -6.98 4.57
N ARG A 51 -15.33 -7.47 4.51
CA ARG A 51 -16.09 -7.86 5.72
C ARG A 51 -15.55 -9.08 6.44
N GLN A 52 -14.70 -9.88 5.79
CA GLN A 52 -14.15 -11.14 6.32
C GLN A 52 -15.22 -12.06 6.91
N MET A 53 -16.32 -12.26 6.17
CA MET A 53 -17.42 -13.11 6.60
C MET A 53 -16.89 -14.52 6.93
N ARG A 54 -16.97 -14.89 8.21
CA ARG A 54 -16.49 -16.19 8.73
C ARG A 54 -15.03 -16.50 8.40
N THR A 55 -14.21 -15.48 8.14
CA THR A 55 -12.79 -15.63 7.76
C THR A 55 -11.87 -14.69 8.56
N PRO A 56 -12.07 -14.48 9.87
CA PRO A 56 -11.31 -13.48 10.64
C PRO A 56 -9.80 -13.77 10.68
N TRP A 57 -9.39 -15.04 10.55
CA TRP A 57 -7.97 -15.40 10.46
C TRP A 57 -7.26 -14.77 9.24
N ALA A 58 -8.00 -14.38 8.20
CA ALA A 58 -7.47 -13.69 7.03
C ALA A 58 -7.60 -12.16 7.11
N ASP A 59 -8.04 -11.60 8.23
CA ASP A 59 -8.31 -10.16 8.36
C ASP A 59 -7.03 -9.32 8.41
N GLY A 60 -6.02 -9.73 9.20
CA GLY A 60 -4.70 -9.11 9.18
C GLY A 60 -4.24 -8.33 10.42
N PRO A 61 -5.08 -7.69 11.25
CA PRO A 61 -4.59 -6.86 12.35
C PRO A 61 -3.66 -7.61 13.32
N GLU A 62 -2.41 -7.13 13.43
CA GLU A 62 -1.35 -7.76 14.23
C GLU A 62 -1.76 -7.87 15.70
N TYR A 63 -1.60 -9.07 16.28
CA TYR A 63 -1.99 -9.41 17.66
C TYR A 63 -3.49 -9.34 17.98
N VAL A 64 -4.35 -9.12 16.99
CA VAL A 64 -5.81 -9.23 17.15
C VAL A 64 -6.32 -10.50 16.49
N THR A 65 -6.09 -10.65 15.18
CA THR A 65 -6.60 -11.81 14.43
C THR A 65 -5.49 -12.80 14.03
N GLN A 66 -4.23 -12.37 14.08
CA GLN A 66 -3.08 -13.22 13.80
C GLN A 66 -1.79 -12.73 14.48
N CYS A 67 -0.87 -13.66 14.70
CA CYS A 67 0.53 -13.32 14.91
C CYS A 67 1.16 -12.78 13.60
N PRO A 68 2.22 -11.95 13.68
CA PRO A 68 2.89 -11.44 12.50
C PRO A 68 3.58 -12.51 11.67
N ILE A 69 3.67 -12.25 10.36
CA ILE A 69 4.55 -13.00 9.46
C ILE A 69 5.97 -12.54 9.74
N MET A 70 6.77 -13.39 10.38
CA MET A 70 8.19 -13.12 10.67
C MET A 70 8.99 -12.92 9.36
N PRO A 71 10.14 -12.22 9.39
CA PRO A 71 11.08 -12.17 8.27
C PRO A 71 11.39 -13.57 7.71
N GLY A 72 11.32 -13.73 6.39
CA GLY A 72 11.45 -15.02 5.69
C GLY A 72 10.19 -15.91 5.75
N GLY A 73 9.24 -15.59 6.63
CA GLY A 73 7.98 -16.30 6.78
C GLY A 73 7.00 -16.09 5.63
N THR A 74 5.98 -16.94 5.59
CA THR A 74 4.93 -16.88 4.57
C THR A 74 3.57 -17.17 5.18
N TYR A 75 2.55 -16.44 4.74
CA TYR A 75 1.15 -16.68 5.10
C TYR A 75 0.26 -16.56 3.87
N THR A 76 -0.81 -17.35 3.81
CA THR A 76 -1.77 -17.31 2.69
C THR A 76 -3.13 -16.85 3.19
N TYR A 77 -3.51 -15.65 2.78
CA TYR A 77 -4.84 -15.09 3.02
C TYR A 77 -5.86 -15.72 2.07
N ARG A 78 -6.97 -16.21 2.61
CA ARG A 78 -8.04 -16.86 1.85
C ARG A 78 -9.39 -16.38 2.34
N PHE A 79 -10.14 -15.72 1.46
CA PHE A 79 -11.49 -15.23 1.74
C PHE A 79 -12.28 -15.09 0.45
N THR A 80 -13.60 -14.96 0.57
CA THR A 80 -14.52 -14.71 -0.54
C THR A 80 -15.08 -13.31 -0.39
N ILE A 81 -15.18 -12.58 -1.50
CA ILE A 81 -15.86 -11.28 -1.53
C ILE A 81 -17.37 -11.54 -1.58
N GLU A 82 -18.10 -11.12 -0.55
CA GLU A 82 -19.53 -11.37 -0.43
C GLU A 82 -20.33 -10.06 -0.38
N ASN A 83 -21.09 -9.79 -1.44
CA ASN A 83 -22.01 -8.66 -1.53
C ASN A 83 -21.29 -7.30 -1.31
N GLN A 84 -20.12 -7.13 -1.92
CA GLN A 84 -19.34 -5.90 -1.91
C GLN A 84 -18.92 -5.56 -3.33
N GLU A 85 -18.99 -4.27 -3.68
CA GLU A 85 -18.59 -3.68 -4.97
C GLU A 85 -18.06 -2.27 -4.68
N GLY A 86 -17.14 -1.78 -5.51
CA GLY A 86 -16.54 -0.45 -5.38
C GLY A 86 -15.05 -0.45 -5.05
N THR A 87 -14.57 0.67 -4.52
CA THR A 87 -13.15 0.89 -4.22
C THR A 87 -12.87 0.69 -2.74
N LEU A 88 -11.99 -0.26 -2.45
CA LEU A 88 -11.37 -0.54 -1.17
C LEU A 88 -9.85 -0.40 -1.31
N TRP A 89 -9.10 -0.84 -0.32
CA TRP A 89 -7.65 -0.84 -0.34
C TRP A 89 -7.10 -1.92 0.59
N TRP A 90 -5.82 -2.21 0.46
CA TRP A 90 -5.10 -3.10 1.36
C TRP A 90 -3.89 -2.35 1.91
N HIS A 91 -3.48 -2.70 3.12
CA HIS A 91 -2.31 -2.10 3.75
C HIS A 91 -1.68 -3.03 4.78
N ALA A 92 -0.41 -2.79 5.11
CA ALA A 92 0.18 -3.44 6.28
C ALA A 92 -0.59 -3.04 7.54
N HIS A 93 -0.83 -3.99 8.44
CA HIS A 93 -1.52 -3.73 9.72
C HIS A 93 -0.62 -4.08 10.91
N SER A 94 0.68 -3.81 10.74
CA SER A 94 1.73 -3.93 11.75
C SER A 94 2.48 -2.61 11.84
N LYS A 95 2.58 -2.06 13.06
CA LYS A 95 3.28 -0.79 13.33
C LYS A 95 2.83 0.31 12.36
N TRP A 96 3.77 1.11 11.84
CA TRP A 96 3.54 2.18 10.87
C TRP A 96 3.87 1.78 9.44
N LEU A 97 4.04 0.49 9.15
CA LEU A 97 4.44 0.02 7.81
C LEU A 97 3.43 0.39 6.71
N ARG A 98 2.17 0.68 7.07
CA ARG A 98 1.17 1.22 6.12
C ARG A 98 1.55 2.54 5.46
N ALA A 99 2.58 3.24 5.95
CA ALA A 99 3.12 4.43 5.29
C ALA A 99 3.77 4.13 3.93
N THR A 100 4.18 2.88 3.67
CA THR A 100 4.81 2.47 2.40
C THR A 100 4.26 1.15 1.84
N VAL A 101 3.61 0.34 2.68
CA VAL A 101 3.01 -0.95 2.33
C VAL A 101 1.49 -0.80 2.25
N TYR A 102 1.00 -0.36 1.09
CA TYR A 102 -0.42 -0.24 0.79
C TYR A 102 -0.68 -0.26 -0.71
N GLY A 103 -1.91 -0.50 -1.12
CA GLY A 103 -2.34 -0.44 -2.51
C GLY A 103 -3.86 -0.49 -2.64
N ALA A 104 -4.38 -0.18 -3.83
CA ALA A 104 -5.82 -0.19 -4.07
C ALA A 104 -6.37 -1.63 -4.18
N LEU A 105 -7.64 -1.80 -3.81
CA LEU A 105 -8.41 -3.02 -3.99
C LEU A 105 -9.73 -2.64 -4.67
N VAL A 106 -9.89 -2.98 -5.94
CA VAL A 106 -11.07 -2.65 -6.73
C VAL A 106 -11.95 -3.88 -6.87
N ILE A 107 -13.21 -3.75 -6.45
CA ILE A 107 -14.22 -4.80 -6.56
C ILE A 107 -15.22 -4.42 -7.63
N LEU A 108 -15.09 -5.05 -8.79
CA LEU A 108 -16.00 -4.90 -9.91
C LEU A 108 -17.36 -5.58 -9.61
N PRO A 109 -18.43 -5.20 -10.33
CA PRO A 109 -19.69 -5.89 -10.25
C PRO A 109 -19.54 -7.40 -10.44
N LYS A 110 -20.47 -8.15 -9.85
CA LYS A 110 -20.54 -9.60 -10.07
C LYS A 110 -20.57 -9.89 -11.58
N ARG A 111 -19.91 -10.97 -12.02
CA ARG A 111 -19.92 -11.36 -13.44
C ARG A 111 -21.36 -11.48 -13.96
N GLY A 112 -21.68 -10.79 -15.05
CA GLY A 112 -23.01 -10.72 -15.63
C GLY A 112 -23.88 -9.57 -15.10
N SER A 113 -23.46 -8.87 -14.06
CA SER A 113 -24.09 -7.64 -13.58
C SER A 113 -23.49 -6.40 -14.23
N LEU A 114 -24.25 -5.31 -14.23
CA LEU A 114 -23.83 -3.99 -14.70
C LEU A 114 -23.62 -3.04 -13.52
N TYR A 115 -22.79 -2.02 -13.73
CA TYR A 115 -22.80 -0.87 -12.84
C TYR A 115 -24.20 -0.22 -12.84
N PRO A 116 -24.63 0.44 -11.75
CA PRO A 116 -25.87 1.21 -11.72
C PRO A 116 -25.79 2.52 -12.54
N PHE A 117 -24.66 2.74 -13.22
CA PHE A 117 -24.37 3.87 -14.10
C PHE A 117 -23.65 3.38 -15.36
N GLN A 118 -23.53 4.26 -16.36
CA GLN A 118 -22.81 3.92 -17.59
C GLN A 118 -21.36 3.55 -17.27
N LYS A 119 -20.90 2.40 -17.77
CA LYS A 119 -19.53 1.94 -17.56
C LYS A 119 -18.54 3.03 -18.03
N PRO A 120 -17.66 3.53 -17.16
CA PRO A 120 -16.65 4.51 -17.51
C PRO A 120 -15.68 3.95 -18.55
N GLN A 121 -15.16 4.82 -19.41
CA GLN A 121 -14.15 4.43 -20.40
C GLN A 121 -12.81 4.12 -19.74
N ILE A 122 -12.47 4.85 -18.67
CA ILE A 122 -11.22 4.76 -17.94
C ILE A 122 -11.53 4.86 -16.46
N ASP A 123 -10.93 3.97 -15.67
CA ASP A 123 -10.93 3.99 -14.22
C ASP A 123 -9.48 4.02 -13.72
N VAL A 124 -9.12 5.02 -12.90
CA VAL A 124 -7.77 5.17 -12.35
C VAL A 124 -7.85 5.29 -10.83
N PRO A 125 -7.15 4.42 -10.08
CA PRO A 125 -6.99 4.61 -8.64
C PRO A 125 -6.20 5.90 -8.34
N VAL A 126 -6.77 6.73 -7.47
CA VAL A 126 -6.09 7.90 -6.89
C VAL A 126 -5.89 7.62 -5.41
N VAL A 127 -4.65 7.33 -5.03
CA VAL A 127 -4.28 6.98 -3.66
C VAL A 127 -3.57 8.16 -3.02
N LEU A 128 -4.18 8.72 -1.99
CA LEU A 128 -3.59 9.78 -1.18
C LEU A 128 -2.71 9.15 -0.10
N GLY A 129 -1.52 9.71 0.10
CA GLY A 129 -0.58 9.22 1.08
C GLY A 129 0.32 10.32 1.63
N GLU A 130 1.26 9.91 2.45
CA GLU A 130 2.24 10.77 3.11
C GLU A 130 3.64 10.19 2.90
N TRP A 131 4.64 11.06 2.91
CA TRP A 131 6.05 10.72 2.79
C TRP A 131 6.84 11.35 3.93
N TRP A 132 7.71 10.56 4.55
CA TRP A 132 8.72 11.03 5.49
C TRP A 132 10.10 10.74 4.90
N ASP A 133 11.00 11.71 5.02
CA ASP A 133 12.43 11.55 4.74
C ASP A 133 13.16 10.75 5.82
N THR A 134 12.55 10.64 7.00
CA THR A 134 13.01 9.76 8.07
C THR A 134 12.45 8.36 7.87
N ASP A 135 13.27 7.33 8.12
CA ASP A 135 12.79 5.94 8.12
C ASP A 135 11.60 5.79 9.08
N ILE A 136 10.52 5.16 8.60
CA ILE A 136 9.27 5.07 9.34
C ILE A 136 9.41 4.27 10.65
N ALA A 137 10.31 3.28 10.70
CA ALA A 137 10.58 2.56 11.93
C ALA A 137 11.31 3.45 12.94
N ASP A 138 12.18 4.35 12.47
CA ASP A 138 12.84 5.34 13.32
C ASP A 138 11.89 6.44 13.79
N ALA A 139 11.01 6.94 12.92
CA ALA A 139 9.96 7.88 13.30
C ALA A 139 9.05 7.32 14.40
N LEU A 140 8.62 6.06 14.25
CA LEU A 140 7.86 5.36 15.29
C LEU A 140 8.67 5.19 16.58
N ARG A 141 9.94 4.78 16.48
CA ARG A 141 10.81 4.58 17.64
C ARG A 141 11.00 5.87 18.44
N GLN A 142 11.21 7.00 17.74
CA GLN A 142 11.35 8.31 18.37
C GLN A 142 10.06 8.73 19.09
N ALA A 143 8.89 8.55 18.46
CA ALA A 143 7.59 8.84 19.10
C ALA A 143 7.38 7.98 20.36
N MET A 144 7.70 6.69 20.30
CA MET A 144 7.60 5.79 21.45
C MET A 144 8.55 6.15 22.60
N LEU A 145 9.79 6.55 22.29
CA LEU A 145 10.79 6.91 23.30
C LEU A 145 10.52 8.27 23.96
N SER A 146 10.04 9.24 23.18
CA SER A 146 9.72 10.59 23.67
C SER A 146 8.37 10.66 24.38
N GLY A 147 7.45 9.72 24.10
CA GLY A 147 6.07 9.79 24.57
C GLY A 147 5.24 10.87 23.88
N THR A 148 5.76 11.51 22.82
CA THR A 148 5.03 12.52 22.03
C THR A 148 4.48 11.92 20.73
N GLY A 149 3.65 12.70 20.03
CA GLY A 149 3.18 12.32 18.70
C GLY A 149 4.33 12.26 17.67
N PRO A 150 4.13 11.59 16.53
CA PRO A 150 5.07 11.65 15.41
C PRO A 150 5.33 13.07 14.94
N ASN A 151 6.50 13.28 14.33
CA ASN A 151 6.72 14.41 13.45
C ASN A 151 5.74 14.35 12.27
N VAL A 152 5.26 15.52 11.83
CA VAL A 152 4.48 15.66 10.60
C VAL A 152 5.26 15.15 9.39
N SER A 153 4.54 14.68 8.37
CA SER A 153 5.13 14.22 7.11
C SER A 153 5.82 15.37 6.36
N ASP A 154 6.88 15.03 5.62
CA ASP A 154 7.62 15.97 4.78
C ASP A 154 6.86 16.31 3.50
N ALA A 155 6.01 15.39 3.01
CA ALA A 155 5.12 15.65 1.90
C ALA A 155 3.82 14.83 1.95
N TYR A 156 2.75 15.42 1.43
CA TYR A 156 1.59 14.66 0.95
C TYR A 156 1.87 14.13 -0.45
N THR A 157 1.25 13.01 -0.80
CA THR A 157 1.47 12.37 -2.11
C THR A 157 0.16 11.95 -2.77
N ILE A 158 0.15 12.02 -4.10
CA ILE A 158 -0.87 11.42 -4.96
C ILE A 158 -0.18 10.28 -5.71
N ASN A 159 -0.70 9.06 -5.55
CA ASN A 159 -0.10 7.84 -6.11
C ASN A 159 1.40 7.72 -5.79
N GLY A 160 1.77 8.11 -4.56
CA GLY A 160 3.15 8.09 -4.06
C GLY A 160 4.07 9.17 -4.64
N GLN A 161 3.56 10.17 -5.37
CA GLN A 161 4.33 11.32 -5.87
C GLN A 161 3.94 12.61 -5.12
N PRO A 162 4.90 13.41 -4.62
CA PRO A 162 4.62 14.67 -3.94
C PRO A 162 3.96 15.74 -4.82
N GLY A 163 4.30 15.77 -6.12
CA GLY A 163 3.83 16.75 -7.07
C GLY A 163 4.67 18.04 -7.13
N ASP A 164 4.28 18.96 -8.00
CA ASP A 164 5.13 20.07 -8.47
C ASP A 164 5.48 21.13 -7.42
N LEU A 165 4.78 21.17 -6.30
CA LEU A 165 5.01 22.15 -5.24
C LEU A 165 6.14 21.75 -4.27
N TYR A 166 6.67 20.53 -4.41
CA TYR A 166 7.76 20.03 -3.61
C TYR A 166 9.07 19.98 -4.41
N ASN A 167 10.18 20.31 -3.77
CA ASN A 167 11.51 20.20 -4.40
C ASN A 167 11.76 18.78 -4.94
N CYS A 168 12.46 18.71 -6.07
CA CYS A 168 12.89 17.46 -6.70
C CYS A 168 11.74 16.49 -7.02
N SER A 169 10.54 17.03 -7.26
CA SER A 169 9.31 16.26 -7.45
C SER A 169 8.58 16.62 -8.75
N SER A 170 8.99 17.69 -9.42
CA SER A 170 8.50 18.04 -10.76
C SER A 170 9.16 17.18 -11.84
N GLU A 171 8.45 16.92 -12.95
CA GLU A 171 8.96 16.10 -14.08
C GLU A 171 10.31 16.61 -14.63
N GLY A 172 10.61 17.91 -14.48
CA GLY A 172 11.85 18.54 -14.92
C GLY A 172 13.08 18.30 -14.02
N GLU A 173 12.88 17.97 -12.75
CA GLU A 173 13.99 17.71 -11.81
C GLU A 173 14.40 16.22 -11.78
N MET A 174 13.53 15.33 -12.24
CA MET A 174 13.76 13.88 -12.31
C MET A 174 14.48 13.44 -13.60
N GLY A 175 14.98 14.38 -14.42
CA GLY A 175 15.36 14.14 -15.83
C GLY A 175 16.65 14.77 -16.34
N SER A 176 17.62 15.17 -15.50
CA SER A 176 18.94 15.64 -15.97
C SER A 176 20.11 14.77 -15.49
N LYS A 177 20.07 13.45 -15.72
CA LYS A 177 21.29 12.62 -15.77
C LYS A 177 21.20 11.56 -16.88
N ASN A 178 21.88 11.88 -18.00
CA ASN A 178 22.48 10.96 -18.99
C ASN A 178 21.58 9.97 -19.76
N LEU A 179 20.90 10.46 -20.79
CA LEU A 179 20.74 9.70 -22.05
C LEU A 179 21.86 10.14 -23.02
N ARG A 180 23.07 9.59 -22.84
CA ARG A 180 24.03 9.56 -23.94
C ARG A 180 23.52 8.50 -24.93
N LYS A 181 23.04 8.95 -26.09
CA LYS A 181 22.92 8.11 -27.29
C LYS A 181 24.27 7.43 -27.52
N MET A 182 24.31 6.10 -27.46
CA MET A 182 25.33 5.35 -28.19
C MET A 182 24.76 5.07 -29.58
N GLY A 183 25.41 5.62 -30.59
CA GLY A 183 25.45 5.02 -31.92
C GLY A 183 26.54 3.96 -31.99
#